data_AF-A0A9E0L6K6-F1
#
_entry.id   AF-A0A9E0L6K6-F1
#
_cell.length_a   1.000
_cell.length_b   1.000
_cell.length_c   1.000
_cell.angle_alpha   90.00
_cell.angle_beta   90.00
_cell.angle_gamma   90.00
#
_symmetry.space_group_name_H-M   'P 1'
#
loop_
_entity.id
_entity.type
_entity.pdbx_description
1 polymer ?
#
loop_
_entity_poly.entity_id
_entity_poly.type
_entity_poly.pdbx_seq_one_letter_code
_entity_poly.pdbx_strand_id
1 'polypeptide(L)'
;MKTLTNLVPNPANRNQFVPRPASTQVTDFTGFTLPEGGEALLIIGAFAWGMIASDRFAGKSEPFCYDLANGVFIAIAGPTAANCPLSISPTGDWEPPTLSMVSNRLMITHPGYDGVTYFVGWIDISSFTSTPATGDTHTNTLVDALSLNPLTSGWQVGQRITGAGIPADTFIVALTATSVTLSQAATATAAGVALTVTGGTPAA
;
A
#
# COMPACT_ATOMS: atom_id res chain seq x y z
N MET A 1 -20.28 -18.54 43.45
CA MET A 1 -20.97 -17.46 42.73
C MET A 1 -19.93 -16.78 41.85
N LYS A 2 -20.02 -16.87 40.51
CA LYS A 2 -19.06 -16.18 39.61
C LYS A 2 -19.52 -14.73 39.47
N THR A 3 -18.73 -13.79 39.97
CA THR A 3 -18.94 -12.35 39.79
C THR A 3 -18.62 -11.98 38.36
N LEU A 4 -19.57 -11.35 37.65
CA LEU A 4 -19.29 -10.75 36.35
C LEU A 4 -18.41 -9.53 36.57
N THR A 5 -17.21 -9.51 36.00
CA THR A 5 -16.27 -8.39 36.04
C THR A 5 -16.07 -7.83 34.62
N ASN A 6 -15.65 -6.57 34.50
CA ASN A 6 -15.34 -5.91 33.22
C ASN A 6 -16.52 -5.72 32.23
N LEU A 7 -17.63 -5.18 32.73
CA LEU A 7 -18.80 -4.80 31.92
C LEU A 7 -18.83 -3.29 31.62
N VAL A 8 -19.49 -2.89 30.53
CA VAL A 8 -19.82 -1.49 30.18
C VAL A 8 -21.32 -1.35 29.93
N PRO A 9 -21.96 -0.19 30.19
CA PRO A 9 -23.35 0.03 29.83
C PRO A 9 -23.58 -0.17 28.33
N ASN A 10 -24.67 -0.85 27.97
CA ASN A 10 -25.08 -1.01 26.58
C ASN A 10 -25.51 0.35 26.01
N PRO A 11 -24.86 0.88 24.96
CA PRO A 11 -25.23 2.17 24.37
C PRO A 11 -26.62 2.15 23.70
N ALA A 12 -27.13 0.98 23.32
CA ALA A 12 -28.43 0.83 22.67
C ALA A 12 -29.60 0.72 23.65
N ASN A 13 -29.39 0.20 24.88
CA ASN A 13 -30.45 -0.09 25.83
C ASN A 13 -30.07 0.33 27.25
N ARG A 14 -30.92 1.14 27.89
CA ARG A 14 -30.75 1.56 29.28
C ARG A 14 -30.84 0.33 30.22
N ASN A 15 -30.02 0.31 31.27
CA ASN A 15 -29.96 -0.74 32.30
C ASN A 15 -29.48 -2.13 31.84
N GLN A 16 -28.92 -2.24 30.63
CA GLN A 16 -28.21 -3.44 30.21
C GLN A 16 -26.70 -3.19 30.25
N PHE A 17 -25.95 -4.21 30.66
CA PHE A 17 -24.48 -4.18 30.68
C PHE A 17 -23.96 -5.28 29.77
N VAL A 18 -23.01 -4.93 28.90
CA VAL A 18 -22.35 -5.86 27.98
C VAL A 18 -20.89 -6.04 28.40
N PRO A 19 -20.24 -7.17 28.08
CA PRO A 19 -18.78 -7.29 28.22
C PRO A 19 -18.09 -6.11 27.55
N ARG A 20 -17.08 -5.52 28.21
CA ARG A 20 -16.23 -4.51 27.58
C ARG A 20 -15.61 -5.14 26.32
N PRO A 21 -15.77 -4.53 25.12
CA PRO A 21 -15.15 -5.06 23.91
C PRO A 21 -13.65 -5.23 24.12
N ALA A 22 -13.13 -6.42 23.79
CA ALA A 22 -11.70 -6.71 23.86
C ALA A 22 -10.91 -5.96 22.76
N SER A 23 -11.61 -5.47 21.74
CA SER A 23 -11.07 -4.66 20.65
C SER A 23 -12.12 -3.66 20.16
N THR A 24 -11.65 -2.57 19.59
CA THR A 24 -12.48 -1.60 18.86
C THR A 24 -12.28 -1.85 17.38
N GLN A 25 -13.39 -1.94 16.63
CA GLN A 25 -13.33 -2.05 15.18
C GLN A 25 -12.74 -0.76 14.59
N VAL A 26 -11.67 -0.88 13.82
CA VAL A 26 -11.01 0.25 13.14
C VAL A 26 -11.64 0.49 11.76
N THR A 27 -11.93 -0.59 11.03
CA THR A 27 -12.61 -0.57 9.73
C THR A 27 -13.27 -1.93 9.48
N ASP A 28 -14.27 -1.95 8.61
CA ASP A 28 -14.91 -3.15 8.05
C ASP A 28 -14.57 -3.35 6.56
N PHE A 29 -13.67 -2.53 6.01
CA PHE A 29 -13.23 -2.61 4.62
C PHE A 29 -14.38 -2.50 3.59
N THR A 30 -15.38 -1.63 3.84
CA THR A 30 -16.46 -1.37 2.87
C THR A 30 -15.90 -0.90 1.52
N GLY A 31 -16.19 -1.63 0.45
CA GLY A 31 -15.76 -1.25 -0.90
C GLY A 31 -15.52 -2.43 -1.86
N PHE A 32 -15.41 -3.66 -1.35
CA PHE A 32 -15.34 -4.85 -2.19
C PHE A 32 -16.70 -5.19 -2.81
N THR A 33 -16.67 -5.62 -4.07
CA THR A 33 -17.83 -6.17 -4.75
C THR A 33 -18.04 -7.61 -4.29
N LEU A 34 -19.12 -7.87 -3.54
CA LEU A 34 -19.52 -9.19 -3.03
C LEU A 34 -18.35 -9.97 -2.38
N PRO A 35 -17.83 -9.50 -1.23
CA PRO A 35 -16.71 -10.17 -0.56
C PRO A 35 -17.13 -11.56 -0.05
N GLU A 36 -16.40 -12.59 -0.47
CA GLU A 36 -16.66 -13.99 -0.09
C GLU A 36 -15.86 -14.44 1.14
N GLY A 37 -14.90 -13.62 1.60
CA GLY A 37 -14.14 -13.82 2.82
C GLY A 37 -12.72 -13.25 2.73
N GLY A 38 -12.23 -12.66 3.82
CA GLY A 38 -10.84 -12.23 3.96
C GLY A 38 -9.96 -13.41 4.33
N GLU A 39 -8.87 -13.62 3.60
CA GLU A 39 -8.08 -14.84 3.72
C GLU A 39 -6.75 -14.58 4.46
N ALA A 40 -6.20 -13.38 4.37
CA ALA A 40 -5.07 -12.97 5.19
C ALA A 40 -4.95 -11.44 5.32
N LEU A 41 -4.31 -11.00 6.40
CA LEU A 41 -4.12 -9.59 6.76
C LEU A 41 -2.73 -9.38 7.39
N LEU A 42 -2.03 -8.34 6.94
CA LEU A 42 -0.78 -7.86 7.51
C LEU A 42 -0.83 -6.32 7.58
N ILE A 43 -0.54 -5.77 8.76
CA ILE A 43 -0.48 -4.32 8.95
C ILE A 43 0.99 -3.90 8.96
N ILE A 44 1.34 -2.94 8.10
CA ILE A 44 2.68 -2.33 8.02
C ILE A 44 2.49 -0.82 8.13
N GLY A 45 2.90 -0.25 9.27
CA GLY A 45 2.64 1.16 9.57
C GLY A 45 1.15 1.47 9.57
N ALA A 46 0.72 2.43 8.74
CA ALA A 46 -0.68 2.82 8.58
C ALA A 46 -1.44 2.04 7.49
N PHE A 47 -0.81 1.06 6.85
CA PHE A 47 -1.41 0.33 5.73
C PHE A 47 -1.78 -1.09 6.14
N ALA A 48 -3.02 -1.46 5.89
CA ALA A 48 -3.52 -2.82 5.97
C ALA A 48 -3.42 -3.47 4.59
N TRP A 49 -2.59 -4.50 4.49
CA TRP A 49 -2.41 -5.33 3.30
C TRP A 49 -3.11 -6.65 3.52
N GLY A 50 -3.73 -7.19 2.49
CA GLY A 50 -4.39 -8.48 2.63
C GLY A 50 -4.77 -9.12 1.31
N MET A 51 -5.35 -10.30 1.44
CA MET A 51 -5.96 -11.07 0.34
C MET A 51 -7.44 -11.26 0.65
N ILE A 52 -8.29 -11.10 -0.35
CA ILE A 52 -9.73 -11.28 -0.23
C ILE A 52 -10.30 -11.88 -1.51
N ALA A 53 -11.28 -12.77 -1.38
CA ALA A 53 -12.07 -13.21 -2.52
C ALA A 53 -13.20 -12.20 -2.79
N SER A 54 -13.29 -11.72 -4.03
CA SER A 54 -14.32 -10.77 -4.48
C SER A 54 -14.73 -11.06 -5.92
N ASP A 55 -15.85 -10.49 -6.35
CA ASP A 55 -16.34 -10.63 -7.73
C ASP A 55 -15.47 -9.92 -8.78
N ARG A 56 -14.48 -9.12 -8.36
CA ARG A 56 -13.51 -8.53 -9.30
C ARG A 56 -12.77 -9.62 -10.08
N PHE A 57 -12.43 -10.73 -9.42
CA PHE A 57 -11.89 -11.93 -10.04
C PHE A 57 -12.60 -13.15 -9.44
N ALA A 58 -13.80 -13.48 -9.96
CA ALA A 58 -14.64 -14.55 -9.43
C ALA A 58 -13.87 -15.87 -9.17
N GLY A 59 -13.99 -16.39 -7.95
CA GLY A 59 -13.29 -17.60 -7.49
C GLY A 59 -11.78 -17.44 -7.28
N LYS A 60 -11.28 -16.20 -7.26
CA LYS A 60 -9.87 -15.86 -7.03
C LYS A 60 -9.74 -14.91 -5.86
N SER A 61 -8.58 -14.99 -5.21
CA SER A 61 -8.21 -14.09 -4.14
C SER A 61 -7.40 -12.94 -4.70
N GLU A 62 -7.90 -11.72 -4.57
CA GLU A 62 -7.20 -10.52 -4.98
C GLU A 62 -6.45 -9.86 -3.82
N PRO A 63 -5.26 -9.29 -4.06
CA PRO A 63 -4.59 -8.49 -3.07
C PRO A 63 -5.26 -7.12 -2.93
N PHE A 64 -5.27 -6.58 -1.72
CA PHE A 64 -5.72 -5.22 -1.44
C PHE A 64 -4.74 -4.47 -0.52
N CYS A 65 -4.81 -3.14 -0.61
CA CYS A 65 -4.16 -2.23 0.32
C CYS A 65 -5.20 -1.20 0.79
N TYR A 66 -5.27 -1.00 2.10
CA TYR A 66 -6.15 -0.02 2.72
C TYR A 66 -5.34 0.90 3.62
N ASP A 67 -5.47 2.20 3.40
CA ASP A 67 -4.88 3.22 4.26
C ASP A 67 -5.77 3.43 5.50
N LEU A 68 -5.30 2.98 6.65
CA LEU A 68 -6.02 3.11 7.92
C LEU A 68 -6.09 4.55 8.42
N ALA A 69 -5.19 5.44 7.99
CA ALA A 69 -5.19 6.83 8.40
C ALA A 69 -6.22 7.66 7.61
N ASN A 70 -6.35 7.39 6.32
CA ASN A 70 -7.25 8.13 5.43
C ASN A 70 -8.58 7.41 5.16
N GLY A 71 -8.67 6.11 5.48
CA GLY A 71 -9.89 5.32 5.31
C GLY A 71 -10.23 5.01 3.84
N VAL A 72 -9.21 4.77 3.02
CA VAL A 72 -9.38 4.60 1.56
C VAL A 72 -8.59 3.39 1.06
N PHE A 73 -9.14 2.67 0.08
CA PHE A 73 -8.42 1.64 -0.65
C PHE A 73 -7.43 2.25 -1.65
N ILE A 74 -6.20 1.75 -1.61
CA ILE A 74 -5.16 2.09 -2.59
C ILE A 74 -5.14 0.98 -3.65
N ALA A 75 -5.29 1.36 -4.91
CA ALA A 75 -5.27 0.42 -6.02
C ALA A 75 -3.89 -0.22 -6.17
N ILE A 76 -3.86 -1.55 -6.20
CA ILE A 76 -2.66 -2.33 -6.53
C ILE A 76 -2.69 -2.63 -8.03
N ALA A 77 -1.64 -2.24 -8.74
CA ALA A 77 -1.49 -2.49 -10.18
C ALA A 77 -0.89 -3.88 -10.45
N GLY A 78 -1.35 -4.55 -11.51
CA GLY A 78 -0.82 -5.85 -11.93
C GLY A 78 -1.65 -7.10 -11.59
N PRO A 79 -2.54 -7.14 -10.59
CA PRO A 79 -3.46 -8.26 -10.41
C PRO A 79 -4.34 -8.49 -11.63
N THR A 80 -4.43 -9.75 -12.04
CA THR A 80 -5.29 -10.26 -13.12
C THR A 80 -5.87 -11.60 -12.66
N ALA A 81 -6.96 -12.06 -13.28
CA ALA A 81 -7.54 -13.37 -12.96
C ALA A 81 -6.55 -14.55 -13.16
N ALA A 82 -5.54 -14.38 -14.01
CA ALA A 82 -4.54 -15.41 -14.29
C ALA A 82 -3.45 -15.52 -13.22
N ASN A 83 -3.03 -14.40 -12.62
CA ASN A 83 -1.95 -14.38 -11.62
C ASN A 83 -2.46 -14.34 -10.17
N CYS A 84 -3.77 -14.21 -9.97
CA CYS A 84 -4.38 -14.36 -8.65
C CYS A 84 -4.61 -15.86 -8.33
N PRO A 85 -4.32 -16.29 -7.10
CA PRO A 85 -4.54 -17.67 -6.69
C PRO A 85 -6.05 -17.97 -6.62
N LEU A 86 -6.40 -19.26 -6.75
CA LEU A 86 -7.76 -19.72 -6.46
C LEU A 86 -8.11 -19.45 -5.01
N SER A 87 -9.27 -18.85 -4.76
CA SER A 87 -9.82 -18.75 -3.41
C SER A 87 -10.14 -20.15 -2.89
N ILE A 88 -10.06 -20.32 -1.57
CA ILE A 88 -10.37 -21.54 -0.78
C ILE A 88 -10.66 -22.84 -1.59
N SER A 89 -9.81 -23.86 -1.44
CA SER A 89 -10.12 -25.19 -2.01
C SER A 89 -11.44 -25.69 -1.40
N PRO A 90 -12.46 -26.06 -2.20
CA PRO A 90 -13.75 -26.54 -1.68
C PRO A 90 -13.63 -27.92 -1.02
N THR A 91 -12.45 -28.54 -1.07
CA THR A 91 -12.15 -29.85 -0.50
C THR A 91 -10.76 -29.89 0.13
N GLY A 92 -10.63 -30.56 1.28
CA GLY A 92 -9.37 -30.76 2.01
C GLY A 92 -9.20 -29.82 3.20
N ASP A 93 -8.15 -30.07 3.99
CA ASP A 93 -7.77 -29.19 5.10
C ASP A 93 -7.28 -27.86 4.54
N TRP A 94 -7.81 -26.75 5.07
CA TRP A 94 -7.46 -25.42 4.61
C TRP A 94 -6.22 -24.91 5.35
N GLU A 95 -5.20 -24.55 4.58
CA GLU A 95 -4.05 -23.79 5.09
C GLU A 95 -4.25 -22.30 4.77
N PRO A 96 -4.27 -21.40 5.77
CA PRO A 96 -4.42 -19.98 5.53
C PRO A 96 -3.27 -19.44 4.67
N PRO A 97 -3.55 -18.51 3.74
CA PRO A 97 -2.46 -17.74 3.15
C PRO A 97 -1.72 -16.95 4.23
N THR A 98 -0.45 -16.66 3.97
CA THR A 98 0.36 -15.82 4.86
C THR A 98 1.01 -14.70 4.09
N LEU A 99 1.05 -13.51 4.71
CA LEU A 99 1.74 -12.34 4.20
C LEU A 99 2.91 -12.03 5.12
N SER A 100 4.06 -11.70 4.54
CA SER A 100 5.20 -11.18 5.28
C SER A 100 5.95 -10.13 4.48
N MET A 101 6.46 -9.12 5.16
CA MET A 101 7.33 -8.13 4.54
C MET A 101 8.77 -8.66 4.50
N VAL A 102 9.36 -8.68 3.32
CA VAL A 102 10.77 -9.01 3.10
C VAL A 102 11.41 -7.84 2.36
N SER A 103 12.20 -7.05 3.08
CA SER A 103 12.76 -5.78 2.57
C SER A 103 11.65 -4.90 1.98
N ASN A 104 11.71 -4.61 0.68
CA ASN A 104 10.82 -3.71 -0.05
C ASN A 104 9.73 -4.47 -0.80
N ARG A 105 9.46 -5.72 -0.41
CA ARG A 105 8.43 -6.55 -1.02
C ARG A 105 7.55 -7.13 0.06
N LEU A 106 6.26 -7.15 -0.21
CA LEU A 106 5.34 -7.96 0.53
C LEU A 106 5.23 -9.31 -0.18
N MET A 107 5.62 -10.38 0.50
CA MET A 107 5.54 -11.75 -0.01
C MET A 107 4.23 -12.38 0.45
N ILE A 108 3.60 -13.12 -0.47
CA ILE A 108 2.30 -13.76 -0.26
C ILE A 108 2.47 -15.25 -0.57
N THR A 109 2.20 -16.08 0.43
CA THR A 109 1.99 -17.50 0.21
C THR A 109 0.49 -17.76 0.18
N HIS A 110 0.03 -18.52 -0.80
CA HIS A 110 -1.37 -18.87 -0.93
C HIS A 110 -1.50 -20.28 -1.53
N PRO A 111 -2.25 -21.21 -0.92
CA PRO A 111 -2.34 -22.59 -1.40
C PRO A 111 -3.00 -22.68 -2.80
N GLY A 112 -3.80 -21.70 -3.17
CA GLY A 112 -4.43 -21.59 -4.49
C GLY A 112 -3.50 -21.17 -5.65
N TYR A 113 -2.20 -20.99 -5.42
CA TYR A 113 -1.23 -20.86 -6.51
C TYR A 113 -1.02 -22.23 -7.19
N ASP A 114 -0.84 -22.23 -8.52
CA ASP A 114 -0.82 -23.48 -9.30
C ASP A 114 0.44 -24.34 -9.06
N GLY A 115 1.48 -23.78 -8.45
CA GLY A 115 2.74 -24.48 -8.19
C GLY A 115 3.47 -24.88 -9.47
N VAL A 116 3.13 -24.26 -10.60
CA VAL A 116 3.76 -24.52 -11.92
C VAL A 116 4.16 -23.19 -12.57
N THR A 117 3.21 -22.27 -12.73
CA THR A 117 3.43 -20.94 -13.29
C THR A 117 3.70 -19.93 -12.18
N TYR A 118 2.94 -20.05 -11.08
CA TYR A 118 2.99 -19.18 -9.93
C TYR A 118 3.13 -20.03 -8.67
N PHE A 119 4.11 -19.71 -7.84
CA PHE A 119 4.38 -20.41 -6.58
C PHE A 119 4.10 -19.51 -5.37
N VAL A 120 4.39 -18.22 -5.53
CA VAL A 120 4.21 -17.17 -4.52
C VAL A 120 3.80 -15.88 -5.21
N GLY A 121 3.01 -15.07 -4.50
CA GLY A 121 2.74 -13.69 -4.88
C GLY A 121 3.78 -12.77 -4.28
N TRP A 122 4.03 -11.65 -4.95
CA TRP A 122 4.77 -10.56 -4.35
C TRP A 122 4.20 -9.22 -4.82
N ILE A 123 4.20 -8.26 -3.92
CA ILE A 123 3.85 -6.88 -4.20
C ILE A 123 5.09 -6.05 -3.94
N ASP A 124 5.46 -5.22 -4.91
CA ASP A 124 6.48 -4.22 -4.69
C ASP A 124 5.93 -3.12 -3.77
N ILE A 125 6.53 -2.96 -2.60
CA ILE A 125 6.23 -1.88 -1.66
C ILE A 125 7.38 -0.88 -1.57
N SER A 126 8.36 -0.95 -2.49
CA SER A 126 9.42 0.05 -2.61
C SER A 126 8.89 1.44 -2.95
N SER A 127 7.64 1.54 -3.40
CA SER A 127 7.00 2.75 -3.95
C SER A 127 6.46 3.73 -2.92
N PHE A 128 7.04 3.78 -1.73
CA PHE A 128 6.90 4.92 -0.84
C PHE A 128 8.22 5.12 -0.12
N THR A 129 9.09 5.97 -0.63
CA THR A 129 10.24 6.45 0.15
C THR A 129 10.60 7.86 -0.27
N SER A 130 10.98 8.66 0.72
CA SER A 130 11.47 10.03 0.56
C SER A 130 12.99 10.09 0.38
N THR A 131 13.63 9.04 -0.16
CA THR A 131 15.09 8.96 -0.32
C THR A 131 15.61 10.22 -1.00
N PRO A 132 16.42 11.05 -0.32
CA PRO A 132 16.98 12.24 -0.93
C PRO A 132 17.89 11.89 -2.10
N ALA A 133 17.85 12.69 -3.15
CA ALA A 133 18.72 12.58 -4.31
C ALA A 133 19.37 13.92 -4.61
N THR A 134 20.35 13.94 -5.51
CA THR A 134 20.74 15.16 -6.21
C THR A 134 20.38 15.06 -7.67
N GLY A 135 20.09 16.17 -8.32
CA GLY A 135 19.86 16.24 -9.76
C GLY A 135 20.07 17.64 -10.32
N ASP A 136 20.08 17.74 -11.63
CA ASP A 136 20.30 19.00 -12.34
C ASP A 136 18.94 19.61 -12.68
N THR A 137 18.74 20.85 -12.24
CA THR A 137 17.55 21.65 -12.56
C THR A 137 17.83 22.52 -13.77
N HIS A 138 16.79 22.78 -14.56
CA HIS A 138 16.81 23.69 -15.69
C HIS A 138 15.63 24.66 -15.54
N THR A 139 15.66 25.86 -16.16
CA THR A 139 14.54 26.80 -16.16
C THR A 139 13.30 26.33 -16.98
N ASN A 140 12.98 25.05 -16.85
CA ASN A 140 11.89 24.30 -17.46
C ASN A 140 11.41 23.22 -16.47
N THR A 141 10.61 22.26 -16.93
CA THR A 141 10.03 21.21 -16.08
C THR A 141 10.90 19.96 -15.94
N LEU A 142 12.10 19.90 -16.50
CA LEU A 142 12.96 18.73 -16.45
C LEU A 142 13.95 18.83 -15.30
N VAL A 143 14.11 17.74 -14.56
CA VAL A 143 15.25 17.49 -13.70
C VAL A 143 15.89 16.18 -14.14
N ASP A 144 17.18 16.21 -14.46
CA ASP A 144 17.94 15.05 -14.95
C ASP A 144 19.24 14.86 -14.14
N ALA A 145 20.13 13.99 -14.65
CA ALA A 145 21.38 13.62 -13.97
C ALA A 145 21.17 13.19 -12.51
N LEU A 146 20.06 12.48 -12.23
CA LEU A 146 19.73 12.06 -10.87
C LEU A 146 20.82 11.13 -10.31
N SER A 147 21.20 11.34 -9.05
CA SER A 147 22.20 10.53 -8.33
C SER A 147 21.73 9.12 -7.98
N LEU A 148 20.48 8.80 -8.30
CA LEU A 148 19.83 7.51 -8.10
C LEU A 148 18.82 7.25 -9.22
N ASN A 149 18.34 6.01 -9.32
CA ASN A 149 17.24 5.65 -10.21
C ASN A 149 15.90 5.83 -9.47
N PRO A 150 15.10 6.86 -9.80
CA PRO A 150 13.89 7.19 -9.04
C PRO A 150 12.82 6.10 -9.11
N LEU A 151 12.79 5.29 -10.19
CA LEU A 151 11.85 4.17 -10.33
C LEU A 151 12.12 3.06 -9.30
N THR A 152 13.39 2.78 -9.01
CA THR A 152 13.80 1.77 -8.02
C THR A 152 13.99 2.36 -6.62
N SER A 153 14.12 3.69 -6.53
CA SER A 153 14.25 4.43 -5.28
C SER A 153 12.92 4.94 -4.75
N GLY A 154 11.79 4.43 -5.25
CA GLY A 154 10.46 4.61 -4.67
C GLY A 154 9.80 5.96 -4.88
N TRP A 155 10.34 6.79 -5.77
CA TRP A 155 9.69 8.03 -6.19
C TRP A 155 8.51 7.72 -7.12
N GLN A 156 7.42 8.49 -7.03
CA GLN A 156 6.18 8.25 -7.78
C GLN A 156 5.62 9.55 -8.36
N VAL A 157 4.89 9.43 -9.48
CA VAL A 157 4.07 10.52 -10.04
C VAL A 157 3.05 10.96 -8.99
N GLY A 158 2.86 12.27 -8.85
CA GLY A 158 1.98 12.89 -7.87
C GLY A 158 2.65 13.22 -6.54
N GLN A 159 3.84 12.68 -6.25
CA GLN A 159 4.58 13.07 -5.04
C GLN A 159 5.09 14.50 -5.15
N ARG A 160 5.13 15.21 -4.01
CA ARG A 160 5.66 16.56 -3.93
C ARG A 160 7.18 16.50 -3.96
N ILE A 161 7.80 17.32 -4.77
CA ILE A 161 9.26 17.42 -4.89
C ILE A 161 9.71 18.83 -4.53
N THR A 162 10.76 18.92 -3.72
CA THR A 162 11.34 20.19 -3.27
C THR A 162 12.84 20.18 -3.47
N GLY A 163 13.38 21.36 -3.77
CA GLY A 163 14.82 21.60 -3.96
C GLY A 163 15.06 23.08 -4.22
N ALA A 164 16.31 23.52 -4.17
CA ALA A 164 16.66 24.90 -4.52
C ALA A 164 16.26 25.19 -5.97
N GLY A 165 15.52 26.28 -6.19
CA GLY A 165 15.03 26.65 -7.53
C GLY A 165 13.79 25.88 -7.99
N ILE A 166 13.22 24.96 -7.20
CA ILE A 166 11.93 24.33 -7.50
C ILE A 166 10.82 25.13 -6.79
N PRO A 167 9.79 25.63 -7.50
CA PRO A 167 8.66 26.31 -6.87
C PRO A 167 7.98 25.48 -5.78
N ALA A 168 7.39 26.15 -4.79
CA ALA A 168 6.54 25.48 -3.82
C ALA A 168 5.37 24.76 -4.52
N ASP A 169 4.92 23.65 -3.93
CA ASP A 169 3.79 22.85 -4.43
C ASP A 169 4.01 22.30 -5.84
N THR A 170 5.26 21.96 -6.15
CA THR A 170 5.63 21.21 -7.35
C THR A 170 5.50 19.72 -7.12
N PHE A 171 4.92 19.02 -8.09
CA PHE A 171 4.72 17.57 -8.08
C PHE A 171 5.44 16.91 -9.24
N ILE A 172 5.76 15.63 -9.09
CA ILE A 172 6.30 14.81 -10.18
C ILE A 172 5.15 14.44 -11.13
N VAL A 173 5.29 14.71 -12.42
CA VAL A 173 4.31 14.38 -13.48
C VAL A 173 4.73 13.14 -14.26
N ALA A 174 6.04 12.90 -14.41
CA ALA A 174 6.59 11.72 -15.05
C ALA A 174 7.97 11.41 -14.49
N LEU A 175 8.40 10.14 -14.61
CA LEU A 175 9.74 9.70 -14.19
C LEU A 175 10.32 8.70 -15.21
N THR A 176 11.63 8.73 -15.35
CA THR A 176 12.43 7.73 -16.06
C THR A 176 13.51 7.19 -15.10
N ALA A 177 14.38 6.30 -15.58
CA ALA A 177 15.47 5.79 -14.75
C ALA A 177 16.49 6.86 -14.31
N THR A 178 16.52 8.05 -14.94
CA THR A 178 17.53 9.09 -14.67
C THR A 178 16.97 10.51 -14.63
N SER A 179 15.65 10.70 -14.79
CA SER A 179 15.03 12.02 -14.80
C SER A 179 13.61 12.03 -14.23
N VAL A 180 13.17 13.22 -13.82
CA VAL A 180 11.79 13.52 -13.45
C VAL A 180 11.28 14.74 -14.21
N THR A 181 9.99 14.72 -14.55
CA THR A 181 9.27 15.90 -15.07
C THR A 181 8.43 16.50 -13.96
N LEU A 182 8.56 17.80 -13.75
CA LEU A 182 7.88 18.61 -12.75
C LEU A 182 6.55 19.17 -13.27
N SER A 183 5.60 19.41 -12.37
CA SER A 183 4.34 20.09 -12.69
C SER A 183 4.47 21.60 -12.90
N GLN A 184 5.59 22.18 -12.45
CA GLN A 184 5.93 23.59 -12.60
C GLN A 184 7.39 23.69 -13.04
N ALA A 185 7.72 24.68 -13.87
CA ALA A 185 9.10 24.90 -14.28
C ALA A 185 9.96 25.30 -13.08
N ALA A 186 11.15 24.73 -12.94
CA ALA A 186 12.13 25.24 -12.00
C ALA A 186 12.54 26.67 -12.41
N THR A 187 12.87 27.50 -11.42
CA THR A 187 13.17 28.92 -11.59
C THR A 187 14.67 29.20 -11.75
N ALA A 188 15.51 28.18 -11.63
CA ALA A 188 16.95 28.27 -11.75
C ALA A 188 17.51 27.07 -12.51
N THR A 189 18.63 27.29 -13.20
CA THR A 189 19.46 26.21 -13.75
C THR A 189 20.63 26.00 -12.80
N ALA A 190 20.72 24.81 -12.19
CA ALA A 190 21.77 24.47 -11.25
C ALA A 190 22.03 22.96 -11.27
N ALA A 191 23.31 22.58 -11.18
CA ALA A 191 23.72 21.19 -11.11
C ALA A 191 23.79 20.68 -9.66
N GLY A 192 23.51 19.40 -9.45
CA GLY A 192 23.64 18.75 -8.14
C GLY A 192 22.73 19.31 -7.05
N VAL A 193 21.55 19.84 -7.42
CA VAL A 193 20.56 20.35 -6.46
C VAL A 193 20.09 19.20 -5.58
N ALA A 194 20.11 19.41 -4.26
CA ALA A 194 19.52 18.45 -3.32
C ALA A 194 17.99 18.43 -3.47
N LEU A 195 17.45 17.25 -3.73
CA LEU A 195 16.04 16.98 -3.98
C LEU A 195 15.48 16.12 -2.87
N THR A 196 14.34 16.55 -2.33
CA THR A 196 13.54 15.75 -1.39
C THR A 196 12.17 15.53 -1.98
N VAL A 197 11.73 14.28 -1.98
CA VAL A 197 10.39 13.89 -2.42
C VAL A 197 9.59 13.48 -1.19
N THR A 198 8.37 14.00 -1.05
CA THR A 198 7.52 13.78 0.12
C THR A 198 6.13 13.36 -0.33
N GLY A 199 5.50 12.49 0.45
CA GLY A 199 4.25 11.82 0.07
C GLY A 199 4.40 10.30 -0.13
N GLY A 200 5.54 9.73 0.27
CA GLY A 200 5.69 8.31 0.54
C GLY A 200 6.17 8.08 1.97
N THR A 201 5.61 7.08 2.66
CA THR A 201 6.07 6.54 3.94
C THR A 201 7.61 6.49 3.96
N PRO A 202 8.30 7.09 4.94
CA PRO A 202 9.76 7.02 4.98
C PRO A 202 10.23 5.57 5.07
N ALA A 203 11.30 5.20 4.36
CA ALA A 203 12.03 3.98 4.70
C ALA A 203 12.55 4.15 6.14
N ALA A 204 12.14 3.24 7.02
CA ALA A 204 12.70 3.15 8.37
C ALA A 204 14.14 2.65 8.34
#